data_AF-A0A8T4QH63-F1
#
_entry.id   AF-A0A8T4QH63-F1
#
_cell.length_a   1.000
_cell.length_b   1.000
_cell.length_c   1.000
_cell.angle_alpha   90.00
_cell.angle_beta   90.00
_cell.angle_gamma   90.00
#
_symmetry.space_group_name_H-M   'P 1'
#
loop_
_entity.id
_entity.type
_entity.pdbx_description
1 polymer ?
#
loop_
_entity_poly.entity_id
_entity_poly.type
_entity_poly.pdbx_seq_one_letter_code
_entity_poly.pdbx_strand_id
1 'polypeptide(L)'
;MGRKKGVIRESYIEFPSSAIPYSRKLAIDIPVSLFCDRTLSIFEVLIEFLKDTQNLSYHEIAVLTNRNDRTIWTIYNRASKKRKGYPKPDLIFSEVTVPLSIFLDRKVAVLEAVVLYLKERGGYSFKQIGDLLRRSDRTIWTVYSRAKRKTEGLRAEAKASREKLNNDKN
;
A
#
# COMPACT_ATOMS: atom_id res chain seq x y z
N MET A 1 0.42 -43.81 -24.74
CA MET A 1 1.61 -43.51 -23.91
C MET A 1 1.69 -42.01 -23.67
N GLY A 2 1.62 -41.57 -22.41
CA GLY A 2 2.05 -40.23 -21.94
C GLY A 2 1.18 -39.02 -22.33
N ARG A 3 0.87 -38.05 -21.48
CA ARG A 3 1.24 -37.76 -20.08
C ARG A 3 0.16 -36.78 -19.60
N LYS A 4 -0.58 -37.11 -18.54
CA LYS A 4 -1.40 -36.13 -17.82
C LYS A 4 -0.46 -35.08 -17.25
N LYS A 5 -0.45 -33.85 -17.79
CA LYS A 5 0.18 -32.71 -17.11
C LYS A 5 -0.86 -32.13 -16.15
N GLY A 6 -0.66 -32.44 -14.87
CA GLY A 6 -1.43 -31.89 -13.77
C GLY A 6 -1.39 -30.37 -13.81
N VAL A 7 -2.57 -29.76 -13.75
CA VAL A 7 -2.73 -28.33 -13.58
C VAL A 7 -2.42 -28.03 -12.11
N ILE A 8 -1.17 -27.66 -11.83
CA ILE A 8 -0.80 -27.02 -10.57
C ILE A 8 -1.57 -25.69 -10.51
N ARG A 9 -2.53 -25.65 -9.60
CA ARG A 9 -3.40 -24.50 -9.32
C ARG A 9 -2.61 -23.45 -8.52
N GLU A 10 -1.85 -22.62 -9.20
CA GLU A 10 -1.37 -21.37 -8.62
C GLU A 10 -2.46 -20.32 -8.86
N SER A 11 -3.13 -19.88 -7.80
CA SER A 11 -4.27 -18.95 -7.85
C SER A 11 -3.80 -17.54 -8.21
N TYR A 12 -3.50 -17.28 -9.48
CA TYR A 12 -3.35 -15.94 -10.00
C TYR A 12 -4.73 -15.35 -10.28
N ILE A 13 -5.05 -14.26 -9.58
CA ILE A 13 -6.19 -13.39 -9.88
C ILE A 13 -6.11 -13.04 -11.37
N GLU A 14 -7.13 -13.39 -12.16
CA GLU A 14 -7.19 -13.02 -13.57
C GLU A 14 -7.23 -11.49 -13.68
N PHE A 15 -6.13 -10.90 -14.13
CA PHE A 15 -6.10 -9.50 -14.56
C PHE A 15 -6.35 -9.45 -16.07
N PRO A 16 -7.16 -8.50 -16.57
CA PRO A 16 -7.44 -8.37 -18.00
C PRO A 16 -6.14 -8.19 -18.79
N SER A 17 -6.10 -8.65 -20.05
CA SER A 17 -4.92 -8.70 -20.93
C SER A 17 -4.12 -7.37 -21.04
N SER A 18 -4.74 -6.23 -20.72
CA SER A 18 -4.11 -4.91 -20.59
C SER A 18 -3.28 -4.69 -19.31
N ALA A 19 -3.21 -5.67 -18.40
CA ALA A 19 -2.56 -5.57 -17.09
C ALA A 19 -1.08 -5.99 -17.06
N ILE A 20 -0.59 -6.61 -18.14
CA ILE A 20 0.80 -7.03 -18.30
C ILE A 20 1.83 -5.89 -18.04
N PRO A 21 1.61 -4.61 -18.43
CA PRO A 21 2.56 -3.51 -18.15
C PRO A 21 2.58 -3.06 -16.68
N TYR A 22 1.62 -3.46 -15.84
CA TYR A 22 1.53 -3.03 -14.44
C TYR A 22 2.37 -3.87 -13.47
N SER A 23 2.70 -5.11 -13.85
CA SER A 23 3.54 -6.01 -13.04
C SER A 23 4.88 -5.38 -12.65
N ARG A 24 5.55 -4.70 -13.61
CA ARG A 24 6.79 -3.94 -13.37
C ARG A 24 6.59 -2.71 -12.48
N LYS A 25 5.41 -2.09 -12.53
CA LYS A 25 5.11 -0.86 -11.77
C LYS A 25 4.70 -1.12 -10.31
N LEU A 26 4.36 -2.36 -9.95
CA LEU A 26 4.19 -2.76 -8.54
C LEU A 26 5.51 -2.87 -7.78
N ALA A 27 6.64 -2.90 -8.49
CA ALA A 27 7.99 -2.88 -7.92
C ALA A 27 8.50 -1.45 -7.65
N ILE A 28 7.65 -0.43 -7.73
CA ILE A 28 8.02 0.93 -7.34
C ILE A 28 8.21 0.97 -5.83
N ASP A 29 9.40 1.38 -5.42
CA ASP A 29 9.75 1.61 -4.03
C ASP A 29 9.46 3.06 -3.64
N ILE A 30 8.77 3.21 -2.49
CA ILE A 30 8.31 4.48 -1.96
C ILE A 30 9.20 4.86 -0.77
N PRO A 31 10.00 5.93 -0.84
CA PRO A 31 10.80 6.39 0.30
C PRO A 31 9.92 6.69 1.52
N VAL A 32 10.27 6.13 2.68
CA VAL A 32 9.49 6.31 3.92
C VAL A 32 9.45 7.78 4.35
N SER A 33 10.53 8.53 4.10
CA SER A 33 10.60 9.94 4.46
C SER A 33 9.59 10.84 3.73
N LEU A 34 8.96 10.38 2.63
CA LEU A 34 7.80 11.07 2.04
C LEU A 34 6.71 11.31 3.09
N PHE A 35 6.46 10.31 3.93
CA PHE A 35 5.40 10.34 4.93
C PHE A 35 5.73 11.20 6.15
N CYS A 36 6.90 11.85 6.17
CA CYS A 36 7.24 12.88 7.14
C CYS A 36 6.47 14.17 6.89
N ASP A 37 6.06 14.46 5.65
CA ASP A 37 5.28 15.64 5.34
C ASP A 37 3.91 15.61 6.05
N ARG A 38 3.63 16.67 6.82
CA ARG A 38 2.41 16.85 7.62
C ARG A 38 1.46 17.88 7.05
N THR A 39 1.85 18.58 6.00
CA THR A 39 1.04 19.60 5.34
C THR A 39 -0.08 18.99 4.49
N LEU A 40 0.13 17.75 4.02
CA LEU A 40 -0.85 16.93 3.31
C LEU A 40 -1.23 15.70 4.15
N SER A 41 -2.38 15.10 3.84
CA SER A 41 -2.70 13.77 4.35
C SER A 41 -1.78 12.72 3.74
N ILE A 42 -1.58 11.61 4.45
CA ILE A 42 -0.64 10.56 4.02
C ILE A 42 -0.98 9.98 2.64
N PHE A 43 -2.26 9.91 2.29
CA PHE A 43 -2.64 9.44 0.96
C PHE A 43 -2.42 10.52 -0.10
N GLU A 44 -2.68 11.80 0.21
CA GLU A 44 -2.36 12.91 -0.71
C GLU A 44 -0.86 12.96 -1.04
N VAL A 45 0.03 12.80 -0.05
CA VAL A 45 1.49 12.72 -0.26
C VAL A 45 1.85 11.58 -1.21
N LEU A 46 1.30 10.38 -0.98
CA LEU A 46 1.57 9.22 -1.84
C LEU A 46 1.14 9.50 -3.29
N ILE A 47 -0.08 10.02 -3.50
CA ILE A 47 -0.61 10.28 -4.84
C ILE A 47 0.18 11.39 -5.55
N GLU A 48 0.57 12.44 -4.82
CA GLU A 48 1.42 13.51 -5.36
C GLU A 48 2.77 12.96 -5.83
N PHE A 49 3.44 12.12 -5.01
CA PHE A 49 4.70 11.48 -5.41
C PHE A 49 4.55 10.59 -6.65
N LEU A 50 3.51 9.75 -6.68
CA LEU A 50 3.25 8.88 -7.82
C LEU A 50 2.93 9.67 -9.10
N LYS A 51 2.28 10.83 -8.96
CA LYS A 51 1.91 11.67 -10.09
C LYS A 51 3.06 12.52 -10.59
N ASP A 52 3.73 13.24 -9.69
CA ASP A 52 4.72 14.26 -10.05
C ASP A 52 6.11 13.67 -10.24
N THR A 53 6.50 12.73 -9.37
CA THR A 53 7.85 12.16 -9.36
C THR A 53 7.95 10.89 -10.20
N GLN A 54 6.95 10.01 -10.12
CA GLN A 54 6.90 8.78 -10.92
C GLN A 54 6.21 8.97 -12.28
N ASN A 55 5.68 10.17 -12.56
CA ASN A 55 5.02 10.54 -13.80
C ASN A 55 3.90 9.57 -14.26
N LEU A 56 3.17 8.99 -13.30
CA LEU A 56 2.07 8.07 -13.61
C LEU A 56 0.79 8.82 -14.00
N SER A 57 -0.01 8.23 -14.87
CA SER A 57 -1.37 8.69 -15.14
C SER A 57 -2.30 8.39 -13.97
N TYR A 58 -3.43 9.11 -13.87
CA TYR A 58 -4.41 8.85 -12.81
C TYR A 58 -4.96 7.43 -12.89
N HIS A 59 -5.17 6.92 -14.11
CA HIS A 59 -5.64 5.57 -14.34
C HIS A 59 -4.62 4.54 -13.82
N GLU A 60 -3.33 4.76 -14.10
CA GLU A 60 -2.31 3.84 -13.61
C GLU A 60 -2.21 3.81 -12.10
N ILE A 61 -2.26 4.98 -11.46
CA ILE A 61 -2.26 5.08 -10.00
C ILE A 61 -3.50 4.40 -9.42
N ALA A 62 -4.66 4.56 -10.05
CA ALA A 62 -5.91 3.93 -9.63
C ALA A 62 -5.80 2.40 -9.68
N VAL A 63 -5.28 1.83 -10.77
CA VAL A 63 -5.04 0.39 -10.90
C VAL A 63 -4.03 -0.09 -9.85
N LEU A 64 -2.88 0.57 -9.72
CA LEU A 64 -1.79 0.17 -8.81
C LEU A 64 -2.14 0.30 -7.34
N THR A 65 -3.08 1.17 -7.01
CA THR A 65 -3.60 1.29 -5.66
C THR A 65 -4.93 0.57 -5.49
N ASN A 66 -5.54 -0.04 -6.51
CA ASN A 66 -6.90 -0.60 -6.42
C ASN A 66 -7.96 0.45 -5.98
N ARG A 67 -7.88 1.68 -6.51
CA ARG A 67 -8.85 2.78 -6.29
C ARG A 67 -9.51 3.12 -7.62
N ASN A 68 -10.54 3.97 -7.58
CA ASN A 68 -11.17 4.50 -8.78
C ASN A 68 -10.45 5.78 -9.24
N ASP A 69 -10.29 5.96 -10.55
CA ASP A 69 -9.72 7.16 -11.21
C ASP A 69 -10.24 8.48 -10.63
N ARG A 70 -11.56 8.60 -10.40
CA ARG A 70 -12.18 9.81 -9.82
C ARG A 70 -11.68 10.10 -8.40
N THR A 71 -11.39 9.05 -7.64
CA THR A 71 -10.82 9.19 -6.29
C THR A 71 -9.39 9.71 -6.37
N ILE A 72 -8.58 9.14 -7.26
CA ILE A 72 -7.19 9.58 -7.47
C ILE A 72 -7.15 11.04 -7.90
N TRP A 73 -7.94 11.41 -8.91
CA TRP A 73 -8.04 12.78 -9.41
C TRP A 73 -8.45 13.77 -8.30
N THR A 74 -9.45 13.40 -7.49
CA THR A 74 -9.93 14.25 -6.38
C THR A 74 -8.85 14.47 -5.33
N ILE A 75 -8.13 13.40 -4.94
CA ILE A 75 -7.06 13.47 -3.95
C ILE A 75 -5.90 14.33 -4.48
N TYR A 76 -5.47 14.11 -5.71
CA TYR A 76 -4.40 14.89 -6.33
C TYR A 76 -4.74 16.38 -6.42
N ASN A 77 -5.97 16.72 -6.82
CA ASN A 77 -6.39 18.12 -6.88
C ASN A 77 -6.48 18.78 -5.51
N ARG A 78 -6.88 18.04 -4.46
CA ARG A 78 -6.84 18.56 -3.08
C ARG A 78 -5.40 18.82 -2.64
N ALA A 79 -4.48 17.90 -2.92
CA ALA A 79 -3.05 18.08 -2.68
C ALA A 79 -2.52 19.33 -3.41
N SER A 80 -2.75 19.43 -4.71
CA SER A 80 -2.33 20.56 -5.56
C SER A 80 -2.87 21.90 -5.06
N LYS A 81 -4.12 21.95 -4.57
CA LYS A 81 -4.70 23.16 -3.97
C LYS A 81 -3.99 23.54 -2.66
N LYS A 82 -3.72 22.57 -1.79
CA LYS A 82 -2.99 22.79 -0.53
C LYS A 82 -1.55 23.25 -0.77
N ARG A 83 -0.88 22.75 -1.82
CA ARG A 83 0.48 23.17 -2.20
C ARG A 83 0.61 24.65 -2.53
N LYS A 84 -0.48 25.33 -2.89
CA LYS A 84 -0.49 26.79 -3.07
C LYS A 84 -0.24 27.55 -1.76
N GLY A 85 -0.66 26.99 -0.62
CA GLY A 85 -0.43 27.58 0.71
C GLY A 85 0.73 26.93 1.47
N TYR A 86 1.07 25.68 1.16
CA TYR A 86 2.11 24.90 1.83
C TYR A 86 3.02 24.23 0.79
N PRO A 87 4.11 24.90 0.37
CA PRO A 87 5.08 24.33 -0.56
C PRO A 87 5.62 22.98 -0.08
N LYS A 88 6.13 22.17 -1.01
CA LYS A 88 6.75 20.88 -0.66
C LYS A 88 7.89 21.13 0.33
N PRO A 89 7.93 20.43 1.48
CA PRO A 89 9.04 20.57 2.40
C PRO A 89 10.32 20.02 1.76
N ASP A 90 11.47 20.57 2.13
CA ASP A 90 12.77 20.02 1.75
C ASP A 90 12.97 18.69 2.47
N LEU A 91 12.59 17.61 1.81
CA LEU A 91 12.72 16.25 2.31
C LEU A 91 14.03 15.64 1.82
N ILE A 92 14.82 15.14 2.76
CA ILE A 92 15.91 14.22 2.46
C ILE A 92 15.29 12.83 2.31
N PHE A 93 15.43 12.21 1.13
CA PHE A 93 14.94 10.86 0.92
C PHE A 93 15.73 9.87 1.77
N SER A 94 15.02 9.06 2.56
CA SER A 94 15.62 7.99 3.34
C SER A 94 15.95 6.79 2.44
N GLU A 95 17.06 6.11 2.72
CA GLU A 95 17.37 4.79 2.14
C GLU A 95 16.29 3.73 2.43
N VAL A 96 15.50 3.94 3.49
CA VAL A 96 14.38 3.06 3.82
C VAL A 96 13.20 3.33 2.89
N THR A 97 12.78 2.30 2.17
CA THR A 97 11.64 2.32 1.26
C THR A 97 10.59 1.28 1.66
N VAL A 98 9.39 1.42 1.09
CA VAL A 98 8.34 0.39 1.13
C VAL A 98 7.78 0.16 -0.27
N PRO A 99 7.43 -1.07 -0.65
CA PRO A 99 6.94 -1.34 -2.00
C PRO A 99 5.51 -0.82 -2.18
N LEU A 100 5.20 -0.23 -3.34
CA LEU A 100 3.87 0.30 -3.67
C LEU A 100 2.74 -0.74 -3.49
N SER A 101 3.07 -2.02 -3.68
CA SER A 101 2.13 -3.14 -3.51
C SER A 101 1.47 -3.22 -2.12
N ILE A 102 2.08 -2.67 -1.06
CA ILE A 102 1.43 -2.66 0.28
C ILE A 102 0.14 -1.82 0.32
N PHE A 103 -0.04 -0.91 -0.66
CA PHE A 103 -1.19 -0.02 -0.72
C PHE A 103 -2.37 -0.61 -1.51
N LEU A 104 -2.22 -1.79 -2.11
CA LEU A 104 -3.29 -2.49 -2.82
C LEU A 104 -4.44 -2.88 -1.89
N ASP A 105 -4.13 -3.25 -0.64
CA ASP A 105 -5.15 -3.54 0.35
C ASP A 105 -5.82 -2.25 0.83
N ARG A 106 -7.13 -2.15 0.60
CA ARG A 106 -7.97 -1.01 0.99
C ARG A 106 -8.45 -1.08 2.44
N LYS A 107 -8.32 -2.24 3.07
CA LYS A 107 -8.87 -2.49 4.42
C LYS A 107 -8.02 -1.82 5.50
N VAL A 108 -6.74 -1.62 5.22
CA VAL A 108 -5.82 -0.83 6.05
C VAL A 108 -5.62 0.56 5.44
N ALA A 109 -5.50 1.56 6.31
CA ALA A 109 -5.15 2.92 5.88
C ALA A 109 -3.69 2.97 5.41
N VAL A 110 -3.34 3.98 4.62
CA VAL A 110 -1.98 4.11 4.04
C VAL A 110 -0.89 4.12 5.12
N LEU A 111 -1.05 4.91 6.19
CA LEU A 111 -0.09 4.93 7.30
C LEU A 111 -0.05 3.60 8.07
N GLU A 112 -1.20 2.93 8.20
CA GLU A 112 -1.29 1.61 8.83
C GLU A 112 -0.50 0.57 8.03
N ALA A 113 -0.63 0.58 6.69
CA ALA A 113 0.12 -0.32 5.81
C ALA A 113 1.64 -0.10 5.93
N VAL A 114 2.10 1.16 5.90
CA VAL A 114 3.53 1.50 6.05
C VAL A 114 4.07 1.00 7.38
N VAL A 115 3.39 1.33 8.49
CA VAL A 115 3.83 0.93 9.83
C VAL A 115 3.83 -0.59 9.99
N LEU A 116 2.80 -1.27 9.47
CA LEU A 116 2.73 -2.73 9.51
C LEU A 116 3.88 -3.36 8.72
N TYR A 117 4.18 -2.87 7.51
CA TYR A 117 5.28 -3.37 6.70
C TYR A 117 6.63 -3.16 7.38
N LEU A 118 6.92 -1.94 7.86
CA LEU A 118 8.17 -1.65 8.55
C LEU A 118 8.35 -2.50 9.80
N LYS A 119 7.27 -2.79 10.53
CA LYS A 119 7.34 -3.62 11.74
C LYS A 119 7.53 -5.10 11.42
N GLU A 120 6.69 -5.66 10.55
CA GLU A 120 6.58 -7.11 10.32
C GLU A 120 7.56 -7.63 9.27
N ARG A 121 7.90 -6.81 8.26
CA ARG A 121 8.83 -7.17 7.18
C ARG A 121 10.17 -6.47 7.33
N GLY A 122 10.18 -5.20 7.73
CA GLY A 122 11.39 -4.42 7.91
C GLY A 122 12.13 -4.68 9.24
N GLY A 123 11.48 -5.31 10.23
CA GLY A 123 12.10 -5.63 11.52
C GLY A 123 12.35 -4.43 12.44
N TYR A 124 11.87 -3.24 12.11
CA TYR A 124 12.12 -2.03 12.87
C TYR A 124 11.40 -2.02 14.24
N SER A 125 12.02 -1.42 15.25
CA SER A 125 11.35 -1.10 16.53
C SER A 125 10.38 0.06 16.37
N PHE A 126 9.42 0.21 17.30
CA PHE A 126 8.47 1.32 17.25
C PHE A 126 9.15 2.69 17.37
N LYS A 127 10.24 2.76 18.14
CA LYS A 127 11.08 3.96 18.24
C LYS A 127 11.70 4.31 16.88
N GLN A 128 12.37 3.36 16.24
CA GLN A 128 12.97 3.56 14.91
C GLN A 128 11.93 3.96 13.85
N ILE A 129 10.76 3.32 13.84
CA ILE A 129 9.66 3.69 12.93
C ILE A 129 9.17 5.12 13.24
N GLY A 130 9.12 5.49 14.53
CA GLY A 130 8.80 6.84 14.98
C GLY A 130 9.78 7.86 14.42
N ASP A 131 11.09 7.59 14.53
CA ASP A 131 12.15 8.44 14.00
C ASP A 131 12.05 8.57 12.46
N LEU A 132 11.89 7.44 11.75
CA LEU A 132 11.74 7.40 10.28
C LEU A 132 10.54 8.20 9.77
N LEU A 133 9.44 8.19 10.51
CA LEU A 133 8.19 8.83 10.12
C LEU A 133 7.96 10.18 10.80
N ARG A 134 8.91 10.65 11.64
CA ARG A 134 8.78 11.82 12.54
C ARG A 134 7.50 11.79 13.38
N ARG A 135 7.18 10.65 13.98
CA ARG A 135 6.01 10.40 14.86
C ARG A 135 6.50 9.90 16.21
N SER A 136 5.73 10.12 17.27
CA SER A 136 5.99 9.44 18.54
C SER A 136 5.78 7.92 18.39
N ASP A 137 6.59 7.16 19.11
CA ASP A 137 6.48 5.71 19.26
C ASP A 137 5.08 5.27 19.73
N ARG A 138 4.42 6.04 20.61
CA ARG A 138 3.03 5.81 21.04
C ARG A 138 2.03 5.90 19.88
N THR A 139 2.20 6.87 18.99
CA THR A 139 1.38 6.96 17.78
C THR A 139 1.64 5.77 16.88
N ILE A 140 2.91 5.39 16.68
CA ILE A 140 3.28 4.23 15.87
C ILE A 140 2.66 2.95 16.42
N TRP A 141 2.77 2.70 17.73
CA TRP A 141 2.18 1.53 18.36
C TRP A 141 0.66 1.46 18.16
N THR A 142 -0.03 2.59 18.31
CA THR A 142 -1.49 2.66 18.11
C THR A 142 -1.87 2.32 16.68
N VAL A 143 -1.15 2.89 15.71
CA VAL A 143 -1.36 2.62 14.28
C VAL A 143 -1.10 1.15 13.96
N TYR A 144 0.01 0.60 14.44
CA TYR A 144 0.35 -0.81 14.27
C TYR A 144 -0.72 -1.73 14.86
N SER A 145 -1.15 -1.50 16.11
CA SER A 145 -2.18 -2.31 16.78
C SER A 145 -3.50 -2.33 16.00
N ARG A 146 -3.92 -1.18 15.47
CA ARG A 146 -5.11 -1.10 14.60
C ARG A 146 -4.93 -1.86 13.30
N ALA A 147 -3.78 -1.70 12.64
CA ALA A 147 -3.44 -2.40 11.40
C ALA A 147 -3.44 -3.91 11.60
N LYS A 148 -2.76 -4.38 12.64
CA LYS A 148 -2.64 -5.80 12.99
C LYS A 148 -4.00 -6.45 13.21
N ARG A 149 -4.86 -5.84 14.03
CA ARG A 149 -6.23 -6.32 14.26
C ARG A 149 -7.04 -6.44 12.97
N LYS A 150 -6.95 -5.45 12.07
CA LYS A 150 -7.60 -5.50 10.76
C LYS A 150 -7.08 -6.67 9.94
N THR A 151 -5.77 -6.91 9.91
CA THR A 151 -5.19 -8.00 9.11
C THR A 151 -5.40 -9.40 9.69
N GLU A 152 -5.42 -9.55 11.02
CA GLU A 152 -5.66 -10.83 11.69
C GLU A 152 -7.11 -11.28 11.55
N GLY A 153 -8.08 -10.37 11.71
CA GLY A 153 -9.49 -10.67 11.44
C GLY A 153 -9.71 -11.19 10.02
N LEU A 154 -9.01 -10.60 9.04
CA LEU A 154 -9.06 -11.04 7.64
C LEU A 154 -8.46 -12.40 7.39
N ARG A 155 -7.34 -12.71 8.05
CA ARG A 155 -6.71 -14.04 7.96
C ARG A 155 -7.61 -15.12 8.58
N ALA A 156 -8.29 -14.80 9.67
CA ALA A 156 -9.25 -15.69 10.32
C ALA A 156 -10.51 -15.91 9.45
N GLU A 157 -11.10 -14.86 8.90
CA GLU A 157 -12.24 -14.93 7.97
C GLU A 157 -11.89 -15.75 6.72
N ALA A 158 -10.74 -15.49 6.11
CA ALA A 158 -10.29 -16.23 4.91
C ALA A 158 -10.03 -17.71 5.19
N LYS A 159 -9.52 -18.05 6.39
CA LYS A 159 -9.36 -19.44 6.82
C LYS A 159 -10.71 -20.13 6.99
N ALA A 160 -11.66 -19.48 7.66
CA ALA A 160 -13.01 -20.01 7.87
C ALA A 160 -13.79 -20.19 6.55
N SER A 161 -13.68 -19.26 5.58
CA SER A 161 -14.29 -19.41 4.26
C SER A 161 -13.71 -20.57 3.45
N ARG A 162 -12.40 -20.82 3.55
CA ARG A 162 -11.74 -21.97 2.90
C ARG A 162 -12.17 -23.30 3.50
N GLU A 163 -12.34 -23.38 4.81
CA GLU A 163 -12.81 -24.59 5.50
C GLU A 163 -14.25 -24.94 5.11
N LYS A 164 -15.15 -23.95 5.01
CA LYS A 164 -16.53 -24.15 4.53
C LYS A 164 -16.58 -24.67 3.09
N LEU A 165 -15.82 -24.06 2.17
CA LEU A 165 -15.75 -24.48 0.76
C LEU A 165 -15.20 -25.91 0.55
N ASN A 166 -14.39 -26.43 1.47
CA ASN A 166 -13.87 -27.78 1.41
C ASN A 166 -14.87 -28.80 1.98
N ASN A 167 -15.66 -28.40 2.99
CA ASN A 167 -16.70 -29.24 3.58
C ASN A 167 -17.94 -29.37 2.68
N ASP A 168 -18.29 -28.33 1.91
CA ASP A 168 -19.43 -28.36 0.98
C ASP A 168 -19.17 -29.19 -0.30
N LYS A 169 -17.92 -29.64 -0.50
CA LYS A 169 -17.50 -30.45 -1.67
C LYS A 169 -17.32 -31.93 -1.34
N ASN A 170 -17.63 -32.34 -0.11
CA ASN A 170 -17.48 -33.70 0.41
C ASN A 170 -18.84 -34.21 0.90
#